data_AF-A0A1V0FX00-F1
#
_entry.id   AF-A0A1V0FX00-F1
#
_cell.length_a   1.000
_cell.length_b   1.000
_cell.length_c   1.000
_cell.angle_alpha   90.00
_cell.angle_beta   90.00
_cell.angle_gamma   90.00
#
_symmetry.space_group_name_H-M   'P 1'
#
loop_
_entity.id
_entity.type
_entity.pdbx_description
1 polymer ?
#
loop_
_entity_poly.entity_id
_entity_poly.type
_entity_poly.pdbx_seq_one_letter_code
_entity_poly.pdbx_strand_id
1 'polypeptide(L)' 'KGPCPLYYRINDCCKQSDCREGSTCCKLQCGNACQR' A
#
# COMPACT_ATOMS: atom_id res chain seq x y z
N LYS A 1 10.67 1.55 11.79
CA LYS A 1 10.38 1.56 10.34
C LYS A 1 11.72 1.31 9.60
N GLY A 2 12.06 0.06 9.30
CA GLY A 2 13.33 -0.30 8.65
C GLY A 2 13.29 0.01 7.14
N PRO A 3 14.43 0.23 6.46
CA PRO A 3 14.45 0.72 5.08
C PRO A 3 13.71 -0.24 4.14
N CYS A 4 12.87 0.33 3.27
CA CYS A 4 12.23 -0.44 2.22
C CYS A 4 13.28 -0.86 1.20
N PRO A 5 13.38 -2.16 0.88
CA PRO A 5 14.25 -2.59 -0.20
C PRO A 5 13.82 -1.86 -1.48
N LEU A 6 14.72 -1.06 -2.06
CA LEU A 6 14.44 -0.25 -3.26
C LEU A 6 13.93 -1.07 -4.45
N TYR A 7 14.14 -2.39 -4.44
CA TYR A 7 13.68 -3.32 -5.47
C TYR A 7 12.19 -3.67 -5.36
N TYR A 8 11.55 -3.46 -4.20
CA TYR A 8 10.16 -3.88 -3.96
C TYR A 8 9.31 -2.69 -3.53
N ARG A 9 8.67 -2.07 -4.52
CA ARG A 9 7.60 -1.10 -4.28
C ARG A 9 6.27 -1.83 -4.27
N ILE A 10 5.56 -1.76 -3.16
CA ILE A 10 4.20 -2.27 -3.02
C ILE A 10 3.28 -1.20 -3.57
N ASN A 11 2.46 -1.52 -4.56
CA ASN A 11 1.48 -0.60 -5.11
C ASN A 11 0.17 -1.33 -5.37
N ASP A 12 -0.36 -1.98 -4.32
CA ASP A 12 -1.66 -2.67 -4.37
C ASP A 12 -2.80 -1.69 -4.63
N CYS A 13 -2.62 -0.40 -4.31
CA CYS A 13 -3.63 0.62 -4.55
C CYS A 13 -3.02 1.95 -4.96
N CYS A 14 -3.71 2.71 -5.79
CA CYS A 14 -3.40 4.12 -6.06
C CYS A 14 -4.42 5.04 -5.38
N LYS A 15 -5.66 4.56 -5.28
CA LYS A 15 -6.81 5.23 -4.67
C LYS A 15 -7.63 4.23 -3.84
N GLN A 16 -8.46 4.77 -2.95
CA GLN A 16 -9.31 3.97 -2.05
C GLN A 16 -10.19 2.95 -2.78
N SER A 17 -10.65 3.28 -3.98
CA SER A 17 -11.50 2.40 -4.80
C SER A 17 -10.76 1.23 -5.44
N ASP A 18 -9.42 1.19 -5.42
CA ASP A 18 -8.66 0.00 -5.83
C ASP A 18 -8.74 -1.10 -4.77
N CYS A 19 -9.00 -0.73 -3.52
CA CYS A 19 -9.12 -1.66 -2.41
C CYS A 19 -10.54 -2.24 -2.32
N ARG A 20 -10.64 -3.51 -1.90
CA ARG A 20 -11.92 -4.14 -1.59
C ARG A 20 -12.67 -3.37 -0.48
N GLU A 21 -13.99 -3.49 -0.48
CA GLU A 21 -14.82 -2.94 0.60
C GLU A 21 -14.33 -3.42 1.98
N GLY A 22 -14.19 -2.48 2.91
CA GLY A 22 -13.60 -2.72 4.23
C GLY A 22 -12.07 -2.70 4.27
N SER A 23 -11.39 -2.33 3.18
CA SER A 23 -9.93 -2.09 3.18
C SER A 23 -9.63 -0.66 2.79
N THR A 24 -8.67 -0.02 3.45
CA THR A 24 -8.19 1.35 3.20
C THR A 24 -6.88 1.34 2.43
N CYS A 25 -6.75 2.22 1.44
CA CYS A 25 -5.48 2.42 0.77
C CYS A 25 -4.54 3.23 1.66
N CYS A 26 -3.51 2.57 2.21
CA CYS A 26 -2.55 3.19 3.12
C CYS A 26 -1.21 3.43 2.42
N LYS A 27 -0.65 4.62 2.63
CA LYS A 27 0.76 4.92 2.30
C LYS A 27 1.67 4.24 3.34
N LEU A 28 2.18 3.08 2.99
CA LEU A 28 3.21 2.39 3.74
C LEU A 28 4.60 2.88 3.34
N GLN A 29 5.59 2.42 4.09
CA GLN A 29 6.97 2.83 3.86
C GLN A 29 7.47 2.42 2.47
N CYS A 30 6.96 1.32 1.91
CA CYS A 30 7.41 0.75 0.64
C CYS A 30 6.45 1.05 -0.53
N GLY A 31 5.45 1.90 -0.31
CA GLY A 31 4.43 2.26 -1.29
C GLY A 31 3.01 2.08 -0.74
N ASN A 32 2.04 1.99 -1.61
CA ASN A 32 0.63 1.98 -1.24
C ASN A 32 0.11 0.55 -1.14
N ALA A 33 -0.52 0.22 -0.01
CA ALA A 33 -1.10 -1.10 0.21
C ALA A 33 -2.54 -1.00 0.74
N CYS A 34 -3.40 -1.91 0.31
CA CYS A 34 -4.73 -2.06 0.92
C CYS A 34 -4.59 -2.76 2.27
N GLN A 35 -4.91 -2.05 3.35
CA GLN A 35 -5.00 -2.64 4.69
C GLN A 35 -6.46 -2.73 5.13
N ARG A 36 -6.84 -3.81 5.82
CA ARG A 36 -8.17 -3.93 6.44
C ARG A 36 -8.24 -3.12 7.73
#